data_AF-A0A356SG87-F1
#
_entry.id   AF-A0A356SG87-F1
#
_cell.length_a   1.000
_cell.length_b   1.000
_cell.length_c   1.000
_cell.angle_alpha   90.00
_cell.angle_beta   90.00
_cell.angle_gamma   90.00
#
_symmetry.space_group_name_H-M   'P 1'
#
loop_
_entity.id
_entity.type
_entity.pdbx_description
1 polymer ?
#
loop_
_entity_poly.entity_id
_entity_poly.type
_entity_poly.pdbx_seq_one_letter_code
_entity_poly.pdbx_strand_id
1 'polypeptide(L)'
;DRAALRKIVFENPDERKVLEGITHPLIRKEIARQLSEARSPYVVLSSPLLLESGQSTFADYVVVVDVPEDLQLTRTMSRDDNDENLVKRIMAAQLDRETRLARADTSIANDASLEALYRRVDALHQDLLARAAVSETKAGT
;
A
#
# COMPACT_ATOMS: atom_id res chain seq x y z
N ASP A 1 -10.81 -13.66 17.62
CA ASP A 1 -9.34 -13.69 17.75
C ASP A 1 -8.71 -13.57 16.35
N ARG A 2 -7.93 -12.51 16.08
CA ARG A 2 -7.28 -12.29 14.77
C ARG A 2 -6.07 -13.21 14.54
N ALA A 3 -5.37 -13.61 15.59
CA ALA A 3 -4.20 -14.47 15.47
C ALA A 3 -4.62 -15.90 15.11
N ALA A 4 -5.66 -16.42 15.76
CA ALA A 4 -6.24 -17.72 15.42
C ALA A 4 -6.77 -17.76 13.98
N LEU A 5 -7.50 -16.73 13.55
CA LEU A 5 -8.00 -16.63 12.17
C LEU A 5 -6.86 -16.58 11.15
N ARG A 6 -5.79 -15.80 11.43
CA ARG A 6 -4.61 -15.73 10.56
C ARG A 6 -3.97 -17.10 10.37
N LYS A 7 -3.85 -17.90 11.43
CA LYS A 7 -3.30 -19.26 11.34
C LYS A 7 -4.14 -20.13 10.40
N ILE A 8 -5.46 -20.14 10.57
CA ILE A 8 -6.39 -20.92 9.75
C ILE A 8 -6.25 -20.58 8.26
N VAL A 9 -6.32 -19.28 7.91
CA VAL A 9 -6.27 -18.85 6.50
C VAL A 9 -4.88 -18.92 5.88
N PHE A 10 -3.83 -19.04 6.71
CA PHE A 10 -2.48 -19.28 6.22
C PHE A 10 -2.26 -20.76 5.88
N GLU A 11 -2.81 -21.67 6.69
CA GLU A 11 -2.70 -23.11 6.50
C GLU A 11 -3.70 -23.66 5.46
N ASN A 12 -4.83 -22.98 5.25
CA ASN A 12 -5.89 -23.43 4.34
C ASN A 12 -6.26 -22.36 3.30
N PRO A 13 -5.84 -22.52 2.03
CA PRO A 13 -6.18 -21.60 0.94
C PRO A 13 -7.67 -21.46 0.64
N ASP A 14 -8.48 -22.49 0.90
CA ASP A 14 -9.93 -22.43 0.62
C ASP A 14 -10.66 -21.62 1.71
N GLU A 15 -10.25 -21.77 2.97
CA GLU A 15 -10.73 -20.89 4.06
C GLU A 15 -10.31 -19.44 3.84
N ARG A 16 -9.10 -19.22 3.29
CA ARG A 16 -8.65 -17.90 2.88
C ARG A 16 -9.59 -17.29 1.84
N LYS A 17 -9.96 -18.03 0.80
CA LYS A 17 -10.91 -17.56 -0.22
C LYS A 17 -12.29 -17.23 0.36
N VAL A 18 -12.78 -18.03 1.30
CA VAL A 18 -14.05 -17.75 1.99
C VAL A 18 -13.96 -16.42 2.76
N LEU A 19 -12.90 -16.22 3.54
CA LEU A 19 -12.69 -14.99 4.28
C LEU A 19 -12.56 -13.77 3.35
N GLU A 20 -11.76 -13.89 2.29
CA GLU A 20 -11.58 -12.86 1.26
C GLU A 20 -12.91 -12.53 0.57
N GLY A 21 -13.73 -13.54 0.24
CA GLY A 21 -15.05 -13.34 -0.36
C GLY A 21 -16.02 -12.55 0.52
N ILE A 22 -15.93 -12.70 1.83
CA ILE A 22 -16.72 -11.91 2.80
C ILE A 22 -16.14 -10.50 2.97
N THR A 23 -14.82 -10.40 3.08
CA THR A 23 -14.17 -9.16 3.52
C THR A 23 -13.93 -8.18 2.37
N HIS A 24 -13.55 -8.63 1.17
CA HIS A 24 -13.23 -7.75 0.05
C HIS A 24 -14.41 -6.84 -0.36
N PRO A 25 -15.67 -7.32 -0.48
CA PRO A 25 -16.79 -6.44 -0.82
C PRO A 25 -17.04 -5.37 0.24
N LEU A 26 -16.92 -5.72 1.53
CA LEU A 26 -17.14 -4.80 2.64
C LEU A 26 -16.02 -3.75 2.72
N ILE A 27 -14.76 -4.18 2.56
CA ILE A 27 -13.60 -3.28 2.51
C ILE A 27 -13.74 -2.32 1.32
N ARG A 28 -14.11 -2.83 0.15
CA ARG A 28 -14.32 -2.01 -1.06
C ARG A 28 -15.40 -0.94 -0.85
N LYS A 29 -16.52 -1.32 -0.23
CA LYS A 29 -17.62 -0.39 0.09
C LYS A 29 -17.16 0.68 1.08
N GLU A 30 -16.40 0.29 2.09
CA GLU A 30 -15.91 1.21 3.12
C GLU A 30 -14.86 2.18 2.58
N ILE A 31 -13.95 1.71 1.72
CA ILE A 31 -12.99 2.57 1.01
C ILE A 31 -13.75 3.61 0.19
N ALA A 32 -14.70 3.18 -0.64
CA ALA A 32 -15.49 4.09 -1.47
C ALA A 32 -16.24 5.15 -0.62
N ARG A 33 -16.83 4.73 0.51
CA ARG A 33 -17.49 5.62 1.45
C ARG A 33 -16.53 6.67 2.02
N GLN A 34 -15.39 6.25 2.56
CA GLN A 34 -14.41 7.16 3.15
C GLN A 34 -13.81 8.13 2.11
N LEU A 35 -13.52 7.64 0.89
CA LEU A 35 -13.05 8.50 -0.20
C LEU A 35 -14.09 9.57 -0.55
N SER A 36 -15.39 9.22 -0.59
CA SER A 36 -16.47 10.17 -0.90
C SER A 36 -16.73 11.21 0.19
N GLU A 37 -16.40 10.91 1.44
CA GLU A 37 -16.64 11.80 2.60
C GLU A 37 -15.45 12.71 2.91
N ALA A 38 -14.29 12.44 2.33
CA ALA A 38 -13.08 13.22 2.56
C ALA A 38 -13.22 14.63 1.96
N ARG A 39 -12.65 15.61 2.68
CA ARG A 39 -12.72 17.04 2.32
C ARG A 39 -11.36 17.68 2.10
N SER A 40 -10.29 16.91 2.24
CA SER A 40 -8.94 17.38 1.94
C SER A 40 -8.75 17.51 0.43
N PRO A 41 -7.80 18.35 -0.04
CA PRO A 41 -7.54 18.50 -1.47
C PRO A 41 -7.23 17.18 -2.19
N TYR A 42 -6.64 16.21 -1.48
CA TYR A 42 -6.48 14.83 -1.93
C TYR A 42 -6.62 13.88 -0.74
N VAL A 43 -6.78 12.58 -1.02
CA VAL A 43 -6.95 11.53 0.00
C VAL A 43 -5.89 10.45 -0.21
N VAL A 44 -5.37 9.90 0.88
CA VAL A 44 -4.38 8.80 0.82
C VAL A 44 -5.06 7.48 1.17
N LEU A 45 -5.17 6.60 0.18
CA LEU A 45 -5.52 5.19 0.38
C LEU A 45 -4.25 4.37 0.67
N SER A 46 -3.97 4.08 1.94
CA SER A 46 -2.86 3.22 2.33
C SER A 46 -3.30 1.74 2.30
N SER A 47 -2.76 0.96 1.36
CA SER A 47 -3.08 -0.45 1.21
C SER A 47 -1.82 -1.30 0.92
N PRO A 48 -1.55 -2.36 1.70
CA PRO A 48 -0.38 -3.21 1.51
C PRO A 48 -0.46 -4.09 0.26
N LEU A 49 -1.64 -4.21 -0.36
CA LEU A 49 -1.88 -5.02 -1.56
C LEU A 49 -2.53 -4.20 -2.68
N LEU A 50 -2.27 -2.88 -2.71
CA LEU A 50 -2.97 -1.94 -3.59
C LEU A 50 -2.97 -2.39 -5.06
N LEU A 51 -1.82 -2.90 -5.54
CA LEU A 51 -1.59 -3.27 -6.93
C LEU A 51 -2.04 -4.71 -7.26
N GLU A 52 -1.96 -5.61 -6.29
CA GLU A 52 -2.31 -7.03 -6.41
C GLU A 52 -3.81 -7.26 -6.35
N SER A 53 -4.51 -6.47 -5.53
CA SER A 53 -5.95 -6.60 -5.29
C SER A 53 -6.83 -5.79 -6.26
N GLY A 54 -6.23 -5.05 -7.20
CA GLY A 54 -6.95 -4.13 -8.09
C GLY A 54 -7.53 -2.90 -7.39
N GLN A 55 -7.20 -2.68 -6.12
CA GLN A 55 -7.61 -1.49 -5.36
C GLN A 55 -6.99 -0.20 -5.93
N SER A 56 -5.93 -0.29 -6.73
CA SER A 56 -5.39 0.87 -7.47
C SER A 56 -6.43 1.57 -8.35
N THR A 57 -7.54 0.91 -8.71
CA THR A 57 -8.67 1.55 -9.43
C THR A 57 -9.40 2.62 -8.62
N PHE A 58 -9.16 2.71 -7.32
CA PHE A 58 -9.67 3.78 -6.45
C PHE A 58 -8.74 5.00 -6.36
N ALA A 59 -7.56 4.94 -6.97
CA ALA A 59 -6.55 5.98 -6.86
C ALA A 59 -6.29 6.62 -8.23
N ASP A 60 -6.28 7.96 -8.26
CA ASP A 60 -5.88 8.73 -9.44
C ASP A 60 -4.35 8.73 -9.63
N TYR A 61 -3.60 8.42 -8.57
CA TYR A 61 -2.15 8.47 -8.54
C TYR A 61 -1.59 7.47 -7.53
N VAL A 62 -0.67 6.61 -7.96
CA VAL A 62 -0.07 5.52 -7.19
C VAL A 62 1.34 5.88 -6.78
N VAL A 63 1.58 5.85 -5.46
CA VAL A 63 2.88 6.09 -4.86
C VAL A 63 3.38 4.81 -4.21
N VAL A 64 4.58 4.36 -4.57
CA VAL A 64 5.24 3.22 -3.92
C VAL A 64 6.34 3.73 -2.98
N VAL A 65 6.27 3.34 -1.70
CA VAL A 65 7.41 3.51 -0.78
C VAL A 65 8.34 2.32 -0.97
N ASP A 66 9.53 2.57 -1.49
CA ASP A 66 10.49 1.55 -1.88
C ASP A 66 11.71 1.53 -0.95
N VAL A 67 12.28 0.34 -0.78
CA VAL A 67 13.50 0.11 -0.03
C VAL A 67 14.23 -1.08 -0.69
N PRO A 68 15.57 -1.09 -0.74
CA PRO A 68 16.33 -2.26 -1.16
C PRO A 68 15.93 -3.52 -0.37
N GLU A 69 15.93 -4.68 -1.04
CA GLU A 69 15.41 -5.94 -0.46
C GLU A 69 16.22 -6.41 0.75
N ASP A 70 17.53 -6.20 0.73
CA ASP A 70 18.43 -6.47 1.86
C ASP A 70 18.04 -5.64 3.09
N LEU A 71 17.80 -4.34 2.90
CA LEU A 71 17.36 -3.45 3.96
C LEU A 71 15.92 -3.74 4.43
N GLN A 72 15.03 -4.17 3.51
CA GLN A 72 13.68 -4.64 3.86
C GLN A 72 13.74 -5.87 4.78
N LEU A 73 14.59 -6.84 4.44
CA LEU A 73 14.80 -8.06 5.21
C LEU A 73 15.31 -7.74 6.60
N THR A 74 16.40 -6.97 6.70
CA THR A 74 16.98 -6.56 7.99
C THR A 74 15.97 -5.83 8.86
N ARG A 75 15.27 -4.83 8.33
CA ARG A 75 14.29 -4.05 9.12
C ARG A 75 13.10 -4.89 9.60
N THR A 76 12.63 -5.83 8.77
CA THR A 76 11.50 -6.70 9.13
C THR A 76 11.88 -7.68 10.23
N MET A 77 13.07 -8.28 10.14
CA MET A 77 13.61 -9.16 11.18
C MET A 77 13.77 -8.42 12.50
N SER A 78 14.37 -7.22 12.49
CA SER A 78 14.60 -6.43 13.71
C SER A 78 13.32 -5.95 14.39
N ARG A 79 12.23 -5.72 13.65
CA ARG A 79 10.98 -5.20 14.21
C ARG A 79 10.15 -6.28 14.91
N ASP A 80 10.07 -7.46 14.31
CA ASP A 80 9.06 -8.48 14.65
C ASP A 80 9.68 -9.79 15.21
N ASP A 81 10.99 -9.84 15.44
CA ASP A 81 11.75 -11.04 15.86
C ASP A 81 11.47 -12.28 14.98
N ASN A 82 11.28 -12.03 13.68
CA ASN A 82 10.93 -13.05 12.69
C ASN A 82 12.17 -13.75 12.14
N ASP A 83 12.05 -15.07 11.90
CA ASP A 83 13.06 -15.85 11.16
C ASP A 83 13.25 -15.35 9.73
N GLU A 84 14.49 -15.35 9.24
CA GLU A 84 14.85 -14.87 7.91
C GLU A 84 14.07 -15.60 6.79
N ASN A 85 13.89 -16.92 6.92
CA ASN A 85 13.17 -17.71 5.91
C ASN A 85 11.68 -17.37 5.89
N LEU A 86 11.10 -17.02 7.04
CA LEU A 86 9.73 -16.54 7.11
C LEU A 86 9.59 -15.20 6.37
N VAL A 87 10.49 -14.25 6.62
CA VAL A 87 10.46 -12.93 5.95
C VAL A 87 10.64 -13.09 4.44
N LYS A 88 11.59 -13.90 3.99
CA LYS A 88 11.79 -14.18 2.55
C LYS A 88 10.56 -14.79 1.89
N ARG A 89 9.87 -15.72 2.56
CA ARG A 89 8.60 -16.29 2.05
C ARG A 89 7.50 -15.26 1.96
N ILE A 90 7.41 -14.33 2.91
CA ILE A 90 6.44 -13.22 2.87
C ILE A 90 6.74 -12.29 1.69
N MET A 91 8.01 -11.89 1.52
CA MET A 91 8.44 -11.03 0.41
C MET A 91 8.16 -11.70 -0.95
N ALA A 92 8.44 -13.00 -1.09
CA ALA A 92 8.21 -13.75 -2.32
C ALA A 92 6.71 -13.95 -2.65
N ALA A 93 5.81 -13.77 -1.69
CA ALA A 93 4.36 -13.82 -1.91
C ALA A 93 3.77 -12.49 -2.41
N GLN A 94 4.57 -11.41 -2.39
CA GLN A 94 4.18 -10.09 -2.88
C GLN A 94 4.58 -9.92 -4.36
N LEU A 95 4.05 -8.87 -4.99
CA LEU A 95 4.51 -8.46 -6.31
C LEU A 95 6.01 -8.11 -6.24
N ASP A 96 6.77 -8.59 -7.24
CA ASP A 96 8.20 -8.32 -7.31
C ASP A 96 8.48 -6.81 -7.41
N ARG A 97 9.67 -6.39 -6.95
CA ARG A 97 10.01 -4.97 -6.82
C ARG A 97 9.96 -4.24 -8.16
N GLU A 98 10.46 -4.86 -9.23
CA GLU A 98 10.51 -4.23 -10.55
C GLU A 98 9.09 -3.98 -11.07
N THR A 99 8.23 -4.99 -11.04
CA THR A 99 6.82 -4.86 -11.45
C THR A 99 6.07 -3.86 -10.57
N ARG A 100 6.31 -3.85 -9.26
CA ARG A 100 5.70 -2.90 -8.33
C ARG A 100 6.08 -1.45 -8.67
N LEU A 101 7.35 -1.19 -8.95
CA LEU A 101 7.84 0.14 -9.32
C LEU A 101 7.34 0.57 -10.70
N ALA A 102 7.31 -0.34 -11.67
CA ALA A 102 6.81 -0.06 -13.02
C ALA A 102 5.32 0.28 -13.07
N ARG A 103 4.54 -0.20 -12.09
CA ARG A 103 3.09 0.06 -11.97
C ARG A 103 2.75 1.29 -11.12
N ALA A 104 3.76 1.99 -10.58
CA ALA A 104 3.57 3.21 -9.81
C ALA A 104 3.72 4.45 -10.70
N ASP A 105 2.97 5.50 -10.39
CA ASP A 105 3.20 6.81 -11.03
C ASP A 105 4.48 7.47 -10.49
N THR A 106 4.80 7.21 -9.22
CA THR A 106 6.07 7.61 -8.60
C THR A 106 6.46 6.69 -7.45
N SER A 107 7.72 6.79 -7.03
CA SER A 107 8.24 6.08 -5.87
C SER A 107 9.01 7.00 -4.93
N ILE A 108 8.92 6.70 -3.63
CA ILE A 108 9.70 7.34 -2.57
C ILE A 108 10.67 6.31 -2.04
N ALA A 109 11.97 6.57 -2.16
CA ALA A 109 12.97 5.74 -1.50
C ALA A 109 12.96 5.97 0.02
N ASN A 110 12.98 4.89 0.80
CA ASN A 110 13.03 4.84 2.26
C ASN A 110 14.31 4.13 2.73
N ASP A 111 15.44 4.54 2.17
CA ASP A 111 16.77 3.95 2.32
C ASP A 111 17.76 4.86 3.06
N ALA A 112 17.32 6.04 3.49
CA ALA A 112 18.13 7.07 4.12
C ALA A 112 17.61 7.42 5.54
N SER A 113 18.02 8.59 6.06
CA SER A 113 17.54 9.10 7.34
C SER A 113 16.05 9.48 7.29
N LEU A 114 15.41 9.52 8.46
CA LEU A 114 14.03 9.98 8.58
C LEU A 114 13.84 11.42 8.08
N GLU A 115 14.84 12.28 8.29
CA GLU A 115 14.86 13.65 7.77
C GLU A 115 14.89 13.69 6.24
N ALA A 116 15.67 12.81 5.60
CA ALA A 116 15.68 12.69 4.15
C ALA A 116 14.34 12.16 3.62
N LEU A 117 13.71 11.21 4.34
CA LEU A 117 12.38 10.73 4.01
C LEU A 117 11.33 11.85 4.11
N TYR A 118 11.35 12.65 5.19
CA TYR A 118 10.43 13.78 5.34
C TYR A 118 10.57 14.80 4.22
N ARG A 119 11.79 15.17 3.83
CA ARG A 119 11.99 16.03 2.65
C ARG A 119 11.37 15.47 1.37
N ARG A 120 11.51 14.16 1.13
CA ARG A 120 10.92 13.49 -0.05
C ARG A 120 9.39 13.51 0.02
N VAL A 121 8.82 13.26 1.20
CA VAL A 121 7.37 13.30 1.43
C VAL A 121 6.80 14.71 1.29
N ASP A 122 7.49 15.74 1.80
CA ASP A 122 7.08 17.14 1.65
C ASP A 122 7.06 17.57 0.19
N ALA A 123 8.08 17.19 -0.59
CA ALA A 123 8.11 17.44 -2.03
C ALA A 123 6.94 16.75 -2.75
N LEU A 124 6.66 15.48 -2.43
CA LEU A 124 5.51 14.77 -2.96
C LEU A 124 4.19 15.44 -2.55
N HIS A 125 4.06 15.89 -1.31
CA HIS A 125 2.85 16.57 -0.83
C HIS A 125 2.55 17.82 -1.67
N GLN A 126 3.56 18.65 -1.97
CA GLN A 126 3.38 19.82 -2.83
C GLN A 126 2.97 19.45 -4.26
N ASP A 127 3.55 18.40 -4.84
CA ASP A 127 3.15 17.88 -6.16
C ASP A 127 1.69 17.39 -6.17
N LEU A 128 1.28 16.65 -5.13
CA LEU A 128 -0.09 16.16 -4.99
C LEU A 128 -1.10 17.29 -4.81
N LEU A 129 -0.78 18.33 -4.03
CA LEU A 129 -1.61 19.53 -3.91
C LEU A 129 -1.80 20.23 -5.26
N ALA A 130 -0.73 20.38 -6.03
CA ALA A 130 -0.80 21.00 -7.35
C ALA A 130 -1.67 20.18 -8.32
N ARG A 131 -1.53 18.85 -8.31
CA ARG A 131 -2.36 17.95 -9.13
C ARG A 131 -3.84 18.02 -8.75
N ALA A 132 -4.15 18.00 -7.45
CA ALA A 132 -5.51 18.12 -6.95
C ALA A 132 -6.23 19.38 -7.47
N ALA A 133 -5.56 20.54 -7.41
CA ALA A 133 -6.11 21.80 -7.89
C ALA A 133 -6.45 21.79 -9.40
N VAL A 134 -5.64 21.11 -10.21
CA VAL A 134 -5.89 20.98 -11.67
C VAL A 134 -7.06 20.04 -11.96
N SER A 135 -7.21 18.96 -11.18
CA SER A 135 -8.32 18.02 -11.33
C SER A 135 -9.67 18.65 -10.98
N GLU A 136 -9.75 19.48 -9.94
CA GLU A 136 -10.97 20.23 -9.58
C GLU A 136 -11.41 21.17 -10.72
N THR A 137 -10.45 21.84 -11.36
CA THR A 137 -10.73 22.77 -12.47
C THR A 137 -11.34 22.05 -13.68
N LYS A 138 -10.92 20.81 -13.96
CA LYS A 138 -11.46 20.00 -15.06
C LYS A 138 -12.83 19.38 -14.76
N ALA A 139 -13.16 19.14 -13.50
CA ALA A 139 -14.46 18.57 -13.10
C ALA A 139 -15.60 19.61 -13.07
N GLY A 140 -15.28 20.90 -13.02
CA GLY A 140 -16.24 22.00 -12.98
C GLY A 140 -16.57 22.65 -14.33
N THR A 141 -16.07 22.13 -15.45
CA THR A 141 -16.37 22.60 -16.82
C THR A 141 -17.18 21.56 -17.57
#